data_AF-A0A958R751-F1
#
_entry.id   AF-A0A958R751-F1
#
_cell.length_a   1.000
_cell.length_b   1.000
_cell.length_c   1.000
_cell.angle_alpha   90.00
_cell.angle_beta   90.00
_cell.angle_gamma   90.00
#
_symmetry.space_group_name_H-M   'P 1'
#
loop_
_entity.id
_entity.type
_entity.pdbx_description
1 polymer ?
#
loop_
_entity_poly.entity_id
_entity_poly.type
_entity_poly.pdbx_seq_one_letter_code
_entity_poly.pdbx_strand_id
1 'polypeptide(L)'
;MSLLVSCQNLTHSFGGRTLFENISFGINEKDKIGLIGPNGVGKSTLLKIILKKIKPDQGEIVHKTGIGFGYLEQQPEFDNQKSWLENILQVTDDYAHCFEWISKLNLSEVDTEKKFSEFSGGMQKRMALARELAKNPDFLFLDEPTNHLDVDSILWLEDFLTEQNLSFLMITHDRLFLERTCTQILDLDKKNPNYLLNSKTDFATHLENKVQLLAQQKSTLDKKKNTLVRETQWLRRGAQARQTKQKARILNHGQLSDEVKDLKEKVNQKDIEFDFGEQRGPQKLIEFTHVDFSYPNQLIWKDFNYLISSKTRLGIMGKNGSGKST
;
A
#
# COMPACT_ATOMS: atom_id res chain seq x y z
N MET A 1 -3.85 13.16 22.52
CA MET A 1 -3.16 12.17 21.67
C MET A 1 -1.70 12.57 21.61
N SER A 2 -0.76 11.68 21.97
CA SER A 2 0.67 11.98 21.86
C SER A 2 1.12 11.77 20.42
N LEU A 3 1.92 12.70 19.89
CA LEU A 3 2.62 12.52 18.62
C LEU A 3 3.76 11.52 18.82
N LEU A 4 3.84 10.51 17.95
CA LEU A 4 4.85 9.45 17.95
C LEU A 4 5.95 9.71 16.91
N VAL A 5 5.56 10.10 15.70
CA VAL A 5 6.46 10.44 14.61
C VAL A 5 6.00 11.73 13.94
N SER A 6 6.93 12.65 13.69
CA SER A 6 6.72 13.84 12.89
C SER A 6 7.56 13.77 11.62
N CYS A 7 6.91 13.83 10.47
CA CYS A 7 7.54 13.94 9.15
C CYS A 7 7.34 15.35 8.63
N GLN A 8 8.43 16.05 8.30
CA GLN A 8 8.39 17.44 7.81
C GLN A 8 9.12 17.58 6.49
N ASN A 9 8.38 18.04 5.48
CA ASN A 9 8.84 18.39 4.13
C ASN A 9 9.69 17.28 3.49
N LEU A 10 9.28 16.02 3.67
CA LEU A 10 10.03 14.89 3.14
C LEU A 10 9.99 14.88 1.62
N THR A 11 11.16 14.80 1.01
CA THR A 11 11.34 14.61 -0.43
C THR A 11 12.29 13.45 -0.65
N HIS A 12 11.96 12.56 -1.58
CA HIS A 12 12.85 11.47 -1.95
C HIS A 12 12.67 11.02 -3.40
N SER A 13 13.80 10.73 -4.04
CA SER A 13 13.91 10.27 -5.41
C SER A 13 14.69 8.96 -5.47
N PHE A 14 14.31 8.08 -6.40
CA PHE A 14 15.01 6.84 -6.65
C PHE A 14 15.37 6.73 -8.14
N GLY A 15 16.66 6.54 -8.44
CA GLY A 15 17.14 6.41 -9.83
C GLY A 15 16.79 7.61 -10.71
N GLY A 16 16.81 8.83 -10.16
CA GLY A 16 16.45 10.06 -10.89
C GLY A 16 14.94 10.30 -11.04
N ARG A 17 14.08 9.40 -10.56
CA ARG A 17 12.63 9.59 -10.51
C ARG A 17 12.20 10.04 -9.11
N THR A 18 11.56 11.21 -9.02
CA THR A 18 10.86 11.61 -7.79
C THR A 18 9.79 10.59 -7.43
N LEU A 19 9.86 10.06 -6.20
CA LEU A 19 8.80 9.24 -5.62
C LEU A 19 7.74 10.15 -4.99
N PHE A 20 8.17 11.03 -4.08
CA PHE A 20 7.35 12.04 -3.44
C PHE A 20 8.15 13.28 -3.07
N GLU A 21 7.48 14.43 -2.99
CA GLU A 21 8.06 15.74 -2.72
C GLU A 21 7.23 16.49 -1.69
N ASN A 22 7.92 17.11 -0.72
CA ASN A 22 7.35 18.02 0.25
C ASN A 22 6.14 17.46 1.04
N ILE A 23 6.22 16.18 1.44
CA ILE A 23 5.17 15.56 2.26
C ILE A 23 5.40 15.86 3.74
N SER A 24 4.33 16.23 4.45
CA SER A 24 4.35 16.52 5.89
C SER A 24 3.15 15.88 6.56
N PHE A 25 3.39 15.08 7.60
CA PHE A 25 2.33 14.42 8.38
C PHE A 25 2.86 13.98 9.76
N GLY A 26 1.93 13.75 10.68
CA GLY A 26 2.22 13.19 12.00
C GLY A 26 1.54 11.84 12.19
N ILE A 27 2.21 10.94 12.90
CA ILE A 27 1.65 9.68 13.39
C ILE A 27 1.50 9.83 14.90
N ASN A 28 0.30 9.55 15.41
CA ASN A 28 -0.05 9.65 16.83
C ASN A 28 -0.31 8.28 17.43
N GLU A 29 -0.28 8.21 18.76
CA GLU A 29 -0.78 7.06 19.50
C GLU A 29 -2.25 6.79 19.12
N LYS A 30 -2.57 5.50 18.94
CA LYS A 30 -3.87 4.95 18.54
C LYS A 30 -4.27 5.21 17.09
N ASP A 31 -3.40 5.80 16.28
CA ASP A 31 -3.68 5.93 14.84
C ASP A 31 -3.69 4.52 14.20
N LYS A 32 -4.74 4.22 13.44
CA LYS A 32 -4.86 3.04 12.55
C LYS A 32 -4.86 3.53 11.11
N ILE A 33 -3.69 3.53 10.49
CA ILE A 33 -3.41 4.25 9.24
C ILE A 33 -3.29 3.28 8.06
N GLY A 34 -4.09 3.49 7.01
CA GLY A 34 -3.88 2.88 5.70
C GLY A 34 -3.03 3.78 4.81
N LEU A 35 -1.86 3.32 4.37
CA LEU A 35 -1.03 3.97 3.37
C LEU A 35 -1.34 3.37 1.99
N ILE A 36 -2.03 4.15 1.16
CA ILE A 36 -2.42 3.76 -0.20
C ILE A 36 -1.70 4.61 -1.24
N GLY A 37 -1.81 4.19 -2.50
CA GLY A 37 -1.23 4.88 -3.64
C GLY A 37 -0.84 3.92 -4.77
N PRO A 38 -0.59 4.43 -5.98
CA PRO A 38 -0.22 3.60 -7.11
C PRO A 38 1.12 2.85 -6.89
N ASN A 39 1.36 1.83 -7.71
CA ASN A 39 2.60 1.07 -7.64
C ASN A 39 3.80 1.92 -8.08
N GLY A 40 4.90 1.81 -7.34
CA GLY A 40 6.11 2.59 -7.59
C GLY A 40 6.03 4.06 -7.19
N VAL A 41 5.01 4.49 -6.44
CA VAL A 41 4.95 5.86 -5.88
C VAL A 41 5.84 6.04 -4.63
N GLY A 42 6.36 4.95 -4.09
CA GLY A 42 7.29 4.97 -2.95
C GLY A 42 6.67 4.64 -1.60
N LYS A 43 5.55 3.91 -1.51
CA LYS A 43 4.92 3.50 -0.24
C LYS A 43 5.89 2.78 0.70
N SER A 44 6.48 1.66 0.26
CA SER A 44 7.45 0.91 1.07
C SER A 44 8.74 1.72 1.31
N THR A 45 9.12 2.61 0.39
CA THR A 45 10.26 3.52 0.58
C THR A 45 9.98 4.55 1.68
N LEU A 46 8.79 5.15 1.70
CA LEU A 46 8.34 6.05 2.76
C LEU A 46 8.35 5.33 4.11
N LEU A 47 7.89 4.08 4.13
CA LEU A 47 7.90 3.23 5.32
C LEU A 47 9.33 2.99 5.85
N LYS A 48 10.28 2.64 4.97
CA LYS A 48 11.70 2.51 5.30
C LYS A 48 12.33 3.83 5.75
N ILE A 49 11.89 4.95 5.20
CA ILE A 49 12.32 6.30 5.58
C ILE A 49 11.84 6.64 7.00
N ILE A 50 10.57 6.38 7.33
CA ILE A 50 10.03 6.54 8.69
C ILE A 50 10.79 5.66 9.69
N LEU A 51 11.09 4.42 9.32
CA LEU A 51 11.90 3.50 10.13
C LEU A 51 13.39 3.87 10.20
N LYS A 52 13.81 4.99 9.58
CA LYS A 52 15.22 5.43 9.46
C LYS A 52 16.16 4.40 8.83
N LYS A 53 15.62 3.44 8.06
CA LYS A 53 16.39 2.49 7.24
C LYS A 53 16.93 3.15 5.96
N ILE A 54 16.26 4.20 5.48
CA ILE A 54 16.66 5.01 4.32
C ILE A 54 16.61 6.49 4.73
N LYS A 55 17.58 7.29 4.30
CA LYS A 55 17.56 8.75 4.51
C LYS A 55 16.74 9.42 3.40
N PRO A 56 15.87 10.39 3.73
CA PRO A 56 15.24 11.21 2.71
C PRO A 56 16.27 12.16 2.06
N ASP A 57 15.96 12.67 0.87
CA ASP A 57 16.82 13.64 0.18
C ASP A 57 16.69 15.03 0.81
N GLN A 58 15.48 15.37 1.26
CA GLN A 58 15.18 16.60 2.01
C GLN A 58 14.13 16.32 3.08
N GLY A 59 14.04 17.24 4.05
CA GLY A 59 13.11 17.14 5.16
C GLY A 59 13.69 16.41 6.38
N GLU A 60 12.88 16.30 7.43
CA GLU A 60 13.29 15.74 8.72
C GLU A 60 12.24 14.79 9.29
N ILE A 61 12.72 13.79 10.04
CA ILE A 61 11.89 12.81 10.76
C ILE A 61 12.29 12.81 12.22
N VAL A 62 11.34 13.22 13.06
CA VAL A 62 11.50 13.26 14.51
C VAL A 62 10.67 12.14 15.13
N HIS A 63 11.31 11.32 15.96
CA HIS A 63 10.66 10.27 16.73
C HIS A 63 10.50 10.73 18.17
N LYS A 64 9.40 10.36 18.83
CA LYS A 64 9.29 10.44 20.29
C LYS A 64 10.41 9.62 20.93
N THR A 65 11.06 10.16 21.95
CA THR A 65 12.16 9.48 22.65
C THR A 65 11.67 8.16 23.25
N GLY A 66 12.45 7.10 23.06
CA GLY A 66 12.15 5.77 23.60
C GLY A 66 11.11 4.96 22.84
N ILE A 67 10.61 5.46 21.70
CA ILE A 67 9.60 4.74 20.92
C ILE A 67 10.13 3.42 20.34
N GLY A 68 9.38 2.34 20.57
CA GLY A 68 9.59 1.03 19.96
C GLY A 68 8.74 0.84 18.71
N PHE A 69 9.34 0.29 17.65
CA PHE A 69 8.63 -0.06 16.41
C PHE A 69 8.65 -1.57 16.17
N GLY A 70 7.50 -2.10 15.76
CA GLY A 70 7.39 -3.42 15.15
C GLY A 70 7.31 -3.26 13.64
N TYR A 71 7.98 -4.12 12.87
CA TYR A 71 7.89 -4.07 11.40
C TYR A 71 7.67 -5.45 10.81
N LEU A 72 6.45 -5.66 10.35
CA LEU A 72 6.04 -6.87 9.67
C LEU A 72 6.26 -6.69 8.16
N GLU A 73 7.41 -7.15 7.71
CA GLU A 73 7.80 -7.09 6.30
C GLU A 73 6.89 -7.99 5.42
N GLN A 74 6.87 -7.71 4.11
CA GLN A 74 6.12 -8.50 3.15
C GLN A 74 6.59 -9.96 3.13
N GLN A 75 7.91 -10.18 3.22
CA GLN A 75 8.54 -11.48 3.38
C GLN A 75 9.34 -11.49 4.69
N PRO A 76 8.76 -12.00 5.78
CA PRO A 76 9.45 -12.07 7.06
C PRO A 76 10.68 -12.98 6.97
N GLU A 77 11.85 -12.46 7.32
CA GLU A 77 13.07 -13.26 7.42
C GLU A 77 13.09 -14.02 8.75
N PHE A 78 13.12 -15.35 8.72
CA PHE A 78 13.28 -16.22 9.87
C PHE A 78 14.56 -17.04 9.71
N ASP A 79 15.26 -17.30 10.81
CA ASP A 79 16.43 -18.19 10.80
C ASP A 79 15.96 -19.63 10.59
N ASN A 80 16.31 -20.21 9.43
CA ASN A 80 15.96 -21.57 9.03
C ASN A 80 16.72 -22.66 9.80
N GLN A 81 17.71 -22.28 10.62
CA GLN A 81 18.39 -23.20 11.52
C GLN A 81 17.64 -23.38 12.85
N LYS A 82 16.73 -22.46 13.16
CA LYS A 82 15.96 -22.43 14.40
C LYS A 82 14.50 -22.80 14.17
N SER A 83 13.83 -23.21 15.24
CA SER A 83 12.38 -23.39 15.19
C SER A 83 11.66 -22.04 15.09
N TRP A 84 10.37 -22.06 14.73
CA TRP A 84 9.58 -20.83 14.70
C TRP A 84 9.48 -20.19 16.09
N LEU A 85 9.39 -21.01 17.16
CA LEU A 85 9.28 -20.54 18.54
C LEU A 85 10.59 -19.89 18.98
N GLU A 86 11.73 -20.53 18.72
CA GLU A 86 13.06 -19.98 19.03
C GLU A 86 13.27 -18.61 18.35
N ASN A 87 12.80 -18.46 17.11
CA ASN A 87 12.87 -17.20 16.38
C ASN A 87 12.07 -16.07 17.04
N ILE A 88 11.02 -16.39 17.79
CA ILE A 88 10.22 -15.42 18.55
C ILE A 88 10.89 -15.17 19.91
N LEU A 89 11.26 -16.22 20.64
CA LEU A 89 11.83 -16.10 21.98
C LEU A 89 13.16 -15.33 22.01
N GLN A 90 13.93 -15.32 20.92
CA GLN A 90 15.20 -14.58 20.85
C GLN A 90 15.05 -13.05 20.76
N VAL A 91 13.84 -12.52 20.52
CA VAL A 91 13.64 -11.06 20.32
C VAL A 91 13.34 -10.31 21.61
N THR A 92 13.15 -11.02 22.72
CA THR A 92 12.82 -10.44 24.02
C THR A 92 13.24 -11.38 25.15
N ASP A 93 13.66 -10.82 26.27
CA ASP A 93 13.89 -11.58 27.51
C ASP A 93 12.59 -11.74 28.33
N ASP A 94 11.52 -11.04 27.95
CA ASP A 94 10.19 -11.16 28.57
C ASP A 94 9.41 -12.33 27.94
N TYR A 95 9.72 -13.53 28.40
CA TYR A 95 9.05 -14.74 27.94
C TYR A 95 7.56 -14.78 28.29
N ALA A 96 7.14 -14.17 29.40
CA ALA A 96 5.73 -14.14 29.79
C ALA A 96 4.89 -13.36 28.76
N HIS A 97 5.36 -12.16 28.39
CA HIS A 97 4.74 -11.35 27.34
C HIS A 97 4.78 -12.05 25.98
N CYS A 98 5.88 -12.74 25.67
CA CYS A 98 5.98 -13.54 24.45
C CYS A 98 4.91 -14.64 24.37
N PHE A 99 4.74 -15.43 25.43
CA PHE A 99 3.74 -16.50 25.47
C PHE A 99 2.30 -15.96 25.48
N GLU A 100 2.06 -14.77 26.03
CA GLU A 100 0.76 -14.10 25.89
C GLU A 100 0.39 -13.87 24.42
N TRP A 101 1.32 -13.34 23.61
CA TRP A 101 1.07 -13.13 22.18
C TRP A 101 0.94 -14.44 21.41
N ILE A 102 1.76 -15.45 21.71
CA ILE A 102 1.61 -16.80 21.13
C ILE A 102 0.21 -17.33 21.37
N SER A 103 -0.33 -17.15 22.58
CA SER A 103 -1.70 -17.55 22.90
C SER A 103 -2.74 -16.72 22.15
N LYS A 104 -2.64 -15.39 22.16
CA LYS A 104 -3.59 -14.50 21.45
C LYS A 104 -3.64 -14.73 19.94
N LEU A 105 -2.52 -15.18 19.36
CA LEU A 105 -2.40 -15.48 17.93
C LEU A 105 -2.77 -16.93 17.59
N ASN A 106 -3.28 -17.70 18.56
CA ASN A 106 -3.67 -19.11 18.42
C ASN A 106 -2.51 -19.99 17.92
N LEU A 107 -1.32 -19.82 18.51
CA LEU A 107 -0.11 -20.58 18.18
C LEU A 107 0.28 -21.59 19.27
N SER A 108 -0.46 -21.66 20.38
CA SER A 108 -0.10 -22.51 21.54
C SER A 108 -0.10 -24.01 21.24
N GLU A 109 -0.94 -24.47 20.30
CA GLU A 109 -1.05 -25.89 19.92
C GLU A 109 -0.13 -26.26 18.74
N VAL A 110 0.66 -25.30 18.25
CA VAL A 110 1.55 -25.52 17.11
C VAL A 110 2.84 -26.18 17.58
N ASP A 111 3.24 -27.24 16.88
CA ASP A 111 4.50 -27.96 17.12
C ASP A 111 5.70 -27.01 17.14
N THR A 112 6.34 -26.88 18.30
CA THR A 112 7.38 -25.90 18.61
C THR A 112 8.72 -26.22 17.97
N GLU A 113 8.93 -27.46 17.52
CA GLU A 113 10.19 -27.92 16.91
C GLU A 113 10.25 -27.65 15.41
N LYS A 114 9.09 -27.39 14.78
CA LYS A 114 9.02 -27.14 13.34
C LYS A 114 9.67 -25.82 12.95
N LYS A 115 10.16 -25.78 11.72
CA LYS A 115 10.73 -24.58 11.13
C LYS A 115 9.65 -23.69 10.55
N PHE A 116 9.91 -22.39 10.53
CA PHE A 116 9.00 -21.39 9.94
C PHE A 116 8.57 -21.72 8.51
N SER A 117 9.49 -22.24 7.69
CA SER A 117 9.24 -22.60 6.28
C SER A 117 8.25 -23.73 6.08
N GLU A 118 7.95 -24.53 7.11
CA GLU A 118 7.05 -25.69 7.02
C GLU A 118 5.56 -25.31 7.13
N PHE A 119 5.27 -24.06 7.50
CA PHE A 119 3.91 -23.59 7.75
C PHE A 119 3.28 -22.91 6.53
N SER A 120 1.94 -22.87 6.50
CA SER A 120 1.20 -22.12 5.49
C SER A 120 1.48 -20.62 5.62
N GLY A 121 1.29 -19.85 4.52
CA GLY A 121 1.49 -18.39 4.53
C GLY A 121 0.70 -17.66 5.63
N GLY A 122 -0.51 -18.14 5.95
CA GLY A 122 -1.31 -17.62 7.07
C GLY A 122 -0.66 -17.83 8.42
N MET A 123 -0.24 -19.07 8.72
CA MET A 123 0.48 -19.41 9.94
C MET A 123 1.80 -18.65 10.06
N GLN A 124 2.56 -18.57 8.97
CA GLN A 124 3.78 -17.76 8.89
C GLN A 124 3.52 -16.29 9.23
N LYS A 125 2.41 -15.72 8.75
CA LYS A 125 2.06 -14.33 9.09
C LYS A 125 1.73 -14.18 10.58
N ARG A 126 1.03 -15.14 11.19
CA ARG A 126 0.76 -15.14 12.65
C ARG A 126 2.06 -15.20 13.44
N MET A 127 2.98 -16.10 13.07
CA MET A 127 4.28 -16.25 13.75
C MET A 127 5.15 -14.99 13.60
N ALA A 128 5.17 -14.40 12.40
CA ALA A 128 5.87 -13.14 12.16
C ALA A 128 5.27 -11.98 12.97
N LEU A 129 3.95 -11.91 13.07
CA LEU A 129 3.26 -10.91 13.89
C LEU A 129 3.55 -11.13 15.38
N ALA A 130 3.57 -12.38 15.86
CA ALA A 130 3.95 -12.74 17.22
C ALA A 130 5.34 -12.22 17.57
N ARG A 131 6.31 -12.45 16.67
CA ARG A 131 7.68 -11.96 16.83
C ARG A 131 7.76 -10.44 16.95
N GLU A 132 7.03 -9.72 16.12
CA GLU A 132 7.07 -8.24 16.14
C GLU A 132 6.36 -7.67 17.38
N LEU A 133 5.27 -8.31 17.86
CA LEU A 133 4.54 -7.89 19.05
C LEU A 133 5.25 -8.27 20.36
N ALA A 134 6.02 -9.36 20.36
CA ALA A 134 6.85 -9.77 21.50
C ALA A 134 7.92 -8.73 21.86
N LYS A 135 8.31 -7.86 20.92
CA LYS A 135 9.20 -6.70 21.15
C LYS A 135 8.54 -5.55 21.93
N ASN A 136 7.25 -5.68 22.25
CA ASN A 136 6.43 -4.65 22.87
C ASN A 136 6.47 -3.28 22.14
N PRO A 137 6.11 -3.23 20.84
CA PRO A 137 6.20 -2.01 20.06
C PRO A 137 5.08 -1.01 20.42
N ASP A 138 5.41 0.28 20.44
CA ASP A 138 4.42 1.37 20.57
C ASP A 138 3.63 1.56 19.27
N PHE A 139 4.25 1.26 18.13
CA PHE A 139 3.65 1.41 16.81
C PHE A 139 4.09 0.31 15.85
N LEU A 140 3.13 -0.25 15.12
CA LEU A 140 3.34 -1.39 14.22
C LEU A 140 3.29 -0.96 12.75
N PHE A 141 4.24 -1.41 11.97
CA PHE A 141 4.29 -1.20 10.54
C PHE A 141 4.00 -2.51 9.81
N LEU A 142 3.06 -2.49 8.87
CA LEU A 142 2.59 -3.69 8.17
C LEU A 142 2.74 -3.49 6.65
N ASP A 143 3.67 -4.21 6.00
CA ASP A 143 3.86 -4.12 4.55
C ASP A 143 3.17 -5.29 3.84
N GLU A 144 2.09 -5.01 3.11
CA GLU A 144 1.24 -5.97 2.38
C GLU A 144 0.86 -7.21 3.21
N PRO A 145 0.22 -7.03 4.39
CA PRO A 145 -0.01 -8.14 5.31
C PRO A 145 -1.09 -9.12 4.85
N THR A 146 -1.92 -8.74 3.88
CA THR A 146 -2.99 -9.58 3.29
C THR A 146 -2.51 -10.44 2.12
N ASN A 147 -1.32 -10.19 1.60
CA ASN A 147 -0.81 -10.90 0.43
C ASN A 147 -0.43 -12.36 0.78
N HIS A 148 -0.67 -13.28 -0.15
CA HIS A 148 -0.47 -14.73 0.01
C HIS A 148 -1.31 -15.40 1.13
N LEU A 149 -2.28 -14.68 1.70
CA LEU A 149 -3.23 -15.22 2.66
C LEU A 149 -4.45 -15.81 1.97
N ASP A 150 -5.00 -16.87 2.56
CA ASP A 150 -6.36 -17.30 2.23
C ASP A 150 -7.40 -16.45 2.97
N VAL A 151 -8.66 -16.57 2.55
CA VAL A 151 -9.77 -15.76 3.07
C VAL A 151 -9.90 -15.91 4.59
N ASP A 152 -9.78 -17.13 5.11
CA ASP A 152 -9.86 -17.41 6.55
C ASP A 152 -8.75 -16.67 7.33
N SER A 153 -7.53 -16.63 6.79
CA SER A 153 -6.43 -15.89 7.42
C SER A 153 -6.58 -14.37 7.32
N ILE A 154 -7.19 -13.85 6.25
CA ILE A 154 -7.50 -12.42 6.09
C ILE A 154 -8.53 -12.00 7.14
N LEU A 155 -9.63 -12.75 7.27
CA LEU A 155 -10.69 -12.46 8.25
C LEU A 155 -10.13 -12.51 9.68
N TRP A 156 -9.32 -13.51 10.00
CA TRP A 156 -8.65 -13.58 11.30
C TRP A 156 -7.76 -12.35 11.57
N LEU A 157 -7.00 -11.89 10.58
CA LEU A 157 -6.11 -10.73 10.78
C LEU A 157 -6.92 -9.45 10.96
N GLU A 158 -8.04 -9.31 10.25
CA GLU A 158 -8.99 -8.22 10.41
C GLU A 158 -9.55 -8.17 11.83
N ASP A 159 -10.09 -9.29 12.32
CA ASP A 159 -10.60 -9.44 13.68
C ASP A 159 -9.51 -9.12 14.70
N PHE A 160 -8.30 -9.65 14.50
CA PHE A 160 -7.17 -9.38 15.37
C PHE A 160 -6.81 -7.89 15.44
N LEU A 161 -6.70 -7.18 14.30
CA LEU A 161 -6.33 -5.75 14.30
C LEU A 161 -7.45 -4.83 14.79
N THR A 162 -8.70 -5.28 14.72
CA THR A 162 -9.85 -4.53 15.23
C THR A 162 -10.02 -4.71 16.74
N GLU A 163 -9.91 -5.94 17.24
CA GLU A 163 -10.04 -6.27 18.66
C GLU A 163 -8.85 -5.79 19.49
N GLN A 164 -7.63 -5.90 18.94
CA GLN A 164 -6.44 -5.43 19.65
C GLN A 164 -6.34 -3.90 19.52
N ASN A 165 -6.08 -3.23 20.65
CA ASN A 165 -5.88 -1.77 20.70
C ASN A 165 -4.49 -1.35 20.20
N LEU A 166 -4.09 -1.83 19.02
CA LEU A 166 -2.80 -1.54 18.40
C LEU A 166 -2.84 -0.24 17.61
N SER A 167 -1.72 0.47 17.61
CA SER A 167 -1.47 1.60 16.70
C SER A 167 -0.64 1.09 15.54
N PHE A 168 -1.07 1.33 14.31
CA PHE A 168 -0.36 0.80 13.15
C PHE A 168 -0.47 1.67 11.90
N LEU A 169 0.50 1.50 11.00
CA LEU A 169 0.44 1.94 9.62
C LEU A 169 0.61 0.72 8.72
N MET A 170 -0.32 0.54 7.79
CA MET A 170 -0.28 -0.57 6.86
C MET A 170 -0.29 -0.14 5.41
N ILE A 171 0.44 -0.87 4.57
CA ILE A 171 0.30 -0.83 3.12
C ILE A 171 -0.51 -2.04 2.71
N THR A 172 -1.61 -1.84 2.01
CA THR A 172 -2.35 -2.91 1.35
C THR A 172 -3.14 -2.38 0.16
N HIS A 173 -3.36 -3.27 -0.81
CA HIS A 173 -4.30 -3.04 -1.90
C HIS A 173 -5.73 -3.53 -1.61
N ASP A 174 -5.95 -4.20 -0.48
CA ASP A 174 -7.27 -4.70 -0.09
C ASP A 174 -8.13 -3.59 0.51
N ARG A 175 -9.13 -3.16 -0.28
CA ARG A 175 -10.04 -2.08 0.08
C ARG A 175 -10.98 -2.43 1.22
N LEU A 176 -11.46 -3.67 1.27
CA LEU A 176 -12.37 -4.11 2.32
C LEU A 176 -11.60 -4.17 3.64
N PHE A 177 -10.37 -4.67 3.60
CA PHE A 177 -9.50 -4.71 4.77
C PHE A 177 -9.23 -3.31 5.34
N LEU A 178 -8.91 -2.33 4.47
CA LEU A 178 -8.70 -0.94 4.90
C LEU A 178 -9.94 -0.34 5.54
N GLU A 179 -11.12 -0.55 4.93
CA GLU A 179 -12.39 -0.05 5.44
C GLU A 179 -12.72 -0.58 6.83
N ARG A 180 -12.42 -1.86 7.09
CA ARG A 180 -12.72 -2.50 8.37
C ARG A 180 -11.72 -2.18 9.47
N THR A 181 -10.45 -1.96 9.13
CA THR A 181 -9.36 -1.86 10.13
C THR A 181 -8.82 -0.45 10.36
N CYS A 182 -8.88 0.43 9.37
CA CYS A 182 -8.23 1.75 9.41
C CYS A 182 -9.22 2.88 9.70
N THR A 183 -8.76 3.89 10.44
CA THR A 183 -9.54 5.09 10.76
C THR A 183 -8.96 6.36 10.12
N GLN A 184 -7.83 6.21 9.42
CA GLN A 184 -7.14 7.27 8.71
C GLN A 184 -6.50 6.69 7.45
N ILE A 185 -6.56 7.46 6.36
CA ILE A 185 -5.93 7.12 5.08
C ILE A 185 -4.86 8.15 4.73
N LEU A 186 -3.65 7.67 4.50
CA LEU A 186 -2.57 8.40 3.86
C LEU A 186 -2.50 7.97 2.41
N ASP A 187 -2.98 8.81 1.50
CA ASP A 187 -2.97 8.52 0.07
C ASP A 187 -1.81 9.23 -0.62
N LEU A 188 -0.78 8.45 -0.94
CA LEU A 188 0.46 8.89 -1.57
C LEU A 188 0.32 8.79 -3.09
N ASP A 189 0.12 9.94 -3.75
CA ASP A 189 -0.14 10.02 -5.18
C ASP A 189 0.26 11.40 -5.70
N LYS A 190 0.93 11.48 -6.86
CA LYS A 190 1.31 12.76 -7.49
C LYS A 190 0.10 13.61 -7.88
N LYS A 191 -1.07 12.98 -8.06
CA LYS A 191 -2.35 13.67 -8.31
C LYS A 191 -2.82 14.47 -7.08
N ASN A 192 -2.36 14.09 -5.88
CA ASN A 192 -2.70 14.80 -4.65
C ASN A 192 -1.90 16.11 -4.52
N PRO A 193 -2.48 17.13 -3.87
CA PRO A 193 -1.72 18.29 -3.42
C PRO A 193 -0.52 17.84 -2.59
N ASN A 194 0.69 18.30 -2.95
CA ASN A 194 1.95 17.91 -2.30
C ASN A 194 2.13 16.40 -2.13
N TYR A 195 1.74 15.59 -3.12
CA TYR A 195 1.90 14.14 -3.15
C TYR A 195 1.15 13.33 -2.08
N LEU A 196 0.59 13.93 -1.04
CA LEU A 196 0.00 13.22 0.08
C LEU A 196 -1.34 13.84 0.48
N LEU A 197 -2.41 13.06 0.38
CA LEU A 197 -3.69 13.39 0.96
C LEU A 197 -3.83 12.65 2.29
N ASN A 198 -3.82 13.40 3.39
CA ASN A 198 -4.01 12.86 4.74
C ASN A 198 -5.48 13.04 5.17
N SER A 199 -6.22 11.93 5.18
CA SER A 199 -7.65 11.90 5.51
C SER A 199 -7.86 11.17 6.83
N LYS A 200 -8.29 11.89 7.88
CA LYS A 200 -8.68 11.29 9.17
C LYS A 200 -10.13 10.77 9.13
N THR A 201 -10.39 9.88 8.20
CA THR A 201 -11.70 9.26 7.95
C THR A 201 -11.51 7.80 7.56
N ASP A 202 -12.60 7.04 7.54
CA ASP A 202 -12.65 5.72 6.90
C ASP A 202 -12.31 5.80 5.40
N PHE A 203 -12.15 4.61 4.80
CA PHE A 203 -11.68 4.46 3.42
C PHE A 203 -12.77 4.88 2.41
N ALA A 204 -14.04 4.53 2.65
CA ALA A 204 -15.15 4.93 1.81
C ALA A 204 -15.28 6.46 1.69
N THR A 205 -15.30 7.16 2.83
CA THR A 205 -15.36 8.63 2.90
C THR A 205 -14.13 9.27 2.26
N HIS A 206 -12.94 8.67 2.43
CA HIS A 206 -11.74 9.11 1.73
C HIS A 206 -11.90 9.04 0.20
N LEU A 207 -12.45 7.95 -0.33
CA LEU A 207 -12.68 7.80 -1.77
C LEU A 207 -13.66 8.84 -2.32
N GLU A 208 -14.75 9.12 -1.61
CA GLU A 208 -15.70 10.16 -2.01
C GLU A 208 -15.03 11.54 -2.07
N ASN A 209 -14.28 11.89 -1.03
CA ASN A 209 -13.52 13.14 -0.96
C ASN A 209 -12.48 13.23 -2.09
N LYS A 210 -11.80 12.12 -2.40
CA LYS A 210 -10.83 12.03 -3.50
C LYS A 210 -11.51 12.26 -4.86
N VAL A 211 -12.68 11.67 -5.10
CA VAL A 211 -13.44 11.88 -6.35
C VAL A 211 -13.82 13.36 -6.51
N GLN A 212 -14.33 13.99 -5.44
CA GLN A 212 -14.68 15.41 -5.46
C GLN A 212 -13.46 16.29 -5.72
N LEU A 213 -12.33 16.00 -5.06
CA LEU A 213 -11.07 16.72 -5.26
C LEU A 213 -10.61 16.65 -6.73
N LEU A 214 -10.61 15.46 -7.34
CA LEU A 214 -10.20 15.28 -8.73
C LEU A 214 -11.16 16.00 -9.70
N ALA A 215 -12.47 15.99 -9.44
CA ALA A 215 -13.45 16.72 -10.23
C ALA A 215 -13.23 18.25 -10.15
N GLN A 216 -12.95 18.78 -8.96
CA GLN A 216 -12.63 20.19 -8.75
C GLN A 216 -11.33 20.60 -9.45
N GLN A 217 -10.29 19.77 -9.39
CA GLN A 217 -9.03 20.00 -10.11
C GLN A 217 -9.25 20.05 -11.62
N LYS A 218 -10.05 19.12 -12.17
CA LYS A 218 -10.40 19.11 -13.60
C LYS A 218 -11.16 20.38 -14.02
N SER A 219 -12.18 20.79 -13.26
CA SER A 219 -12.91 22.03 -13.54
C SER A 219 -12.01 23.26 -13.48
N THR A 220 -11.08 23.30 -12.52
CA THR A 220 -10.10 24.39 -12.37
C THR A 220 -9.15 24.43 -13.56
N LEU A 221 -8.66 23.28 -14.01
CA LEU A 221 -7.81 23.16 -15.19
C LEU A 221 -8.53 23.69 -16.45
N ASP A 222 -9.80 23.33 -16.66
CA ASP A 222 -10.58 23.79 -17.81
C ASP A 222 -10.78 25.32 -17.80
N LYS A 223 -11.07 25.90 -16.63
CA LYS A 223 -11.16 27.36 -16.46
C LYS A 223 -9.84 28.04 -16.78
N LYS A 224 -8.72 27.56 -16.22
CA LYS A 224 -7.39 28.14 -16.45
C LYS A 224 -6.95 28.01 -17.91
N LYS A 225 -7.23 26.87 -18.55
CA LYS A 225 -6.96 26.64 -19.98
C LYS A 225 -7.71 27.63 -20.87
N ASN A 226 -8.98 27.88 -20.59
CA ASN A 226 -9.78 28.86 -21.34
C ASN A 226 -9.22 30.28 -21.18
N THR A 227 -8.80 30.65 -19.96
CA THR A 227 -8.14 31.94 -19.70
C THR A 227 -6.81 32.03 -20.47
N LEU A 228 -5.99 30.98 -20.45
CA LEU A 228 -4.72 30.92 -21.17
C LEU A 228 -4.89 31.09 -22.68
N VAL A 229 -5.92 30.48 -23.27
CA VAL A 229 -6.26 30.65 -24.70
C VAL A 229 -6.57 32.11 -25.02
N ARG A 230 -7.38 32.78 -24.19
CA ARG A 230 -7.74 34.20 -24.37
C ARG A 230 -6.51 35.12 -24.27
N GLU A 231 -5.66 34.91 -23.27
CA GLU A 231 -4.42 35.68 -23.09
C GLU A 231 -3.42 35.43 -24.24
N THR A 232 -3.31 34.19 -24.72
CA THR A 232 -2.45 33.86 -25.86
C THR A 232 -2.94 34.54 -27.14
N GLN A 233 -4.27 34.62 -27.36
CA GLN A 233 -4.84 35.38 -28.49
C GLN A 233 -4.55 36.88 -28.37
N TRP A 234 -4.61 37.44 -27.16
CA TRP A 234 -4.25 38.84 -26.91
C TRP A 234 -2.78 39.13 -27.26
N LEU A 235 -1.85 38.24 -26.86
CA LEU A 235 -0.43 38.35 -27.23
C LEU A 235 -0.20 38.29 -28.74
N ARG A 236 -0.86 37.35 -29.43
CA ARG A 236 -0.78 37.18 -30.89
C ARG A 236 -1.24 38.40 -31.68
N ARG A 237 -2.10 39.25 -31.11
CA ARG A 237 -2.56 40.51 -31.73
C ARG A 237 -1.53 41.65 -31.68
N GLY A 238 -0.28 41.36 -31.29
CA GLY A 238 0.82 42.32 -31.36
C GLY A 238 0.98 43.17 -30.10
N ALA A 239 0.68 42.61 -28.92
CA ALA A 239 0.90 43.30 -27.65
C ALA A 239 2.39 43.64 -27.46
N GLN A 240 2.77 44.90 -27.64
CA GLN A 240 4.13 45.37 -27.39
C GLN A 240 4.30 45.71 -25.91
N ALA A 241 5.33 45.15 -25.26
CA ALA A 241 5.59 45.27 -23.81
C ALA A 241 6.14 46.66 -23.39
N ARG A 242 5.49 47.74 -23.82
CA ARG A 242 5.99 49.11 -23.65
C ARG A 242 5.61 49.72 -22.31
N GLN A 243 4.43 49.40 -21.78
CA GLN A 243 3.94 49.93 -20.49
C GLN A 243 4.00 48.89 -19.36
N THR A 244 4.14 49.35 -18.10
CA THR A 244 4.26 48.51 -16.89
C THR A 244 3.13 47.50 -16.76
N LYS A 245 1.88 47.89 -17.08
CA LYS A 245 0.71 46.98 -17.07
C LYS A 245 0.80 45.87 -18.11
N GLN A 246 1.37 46.15 -19.29
CA GLN A 246 1.55 45.15 -20.35
C GLN A 246 2.65 44.15 -19.99
N LYS A 247 3.75 44.63 -19.38
CA LYS A 247 4.82 43.78 -18.85
C LYS A 247 4.30 42.82 -17.78
N ALA A 248 3.51 43.33 -16.82
CA ALA A 248 2.88 42.51 -15.79
C ALA A 248 1.94 41.45 -16.39
N ARG A 249 1.17 41.79 -17.42
CA ARG A 249 0.26 40.85 -18.09
C ARG A 249 0.99 39.73 -18.84
N ILE A 250 2.12 40.05 -19.49
CA ILE A 250 2.98 39.03 -20.14
C ILE A 250 3.58 38.08 -19.09
N LEU A 251 4.03 38.62 -17.95
CA LEU A 251 4.57 37.80 -16.86
C LEU A 251 3.49 36.88 -16.26
N ASN A 252 2.28 37.40 -16.03
CA ASN A 252 1.14 36.60 -15.57
C ASN A 252 0.72 35.52 -16.58
N HIS A 253 0.85 35.78 -17.89
CA HIS A 253 0.61 34.75 -18.91
C HIS A 253 1.63 33.61 -18.79
N GLY A 254 2.91 33.92 -18.59
CA GLY A 254 3.96 32.91 -18.35
C GLY A 254 3.64 32.04 -17.13
N GLN A 255 3.34 32.67 -16.00
CA GLN A 255 2.94 31.97 -14.77
C GLN A 255 1.70 31.10 -14.98
N LEU A 256 0.66 31.62 -15.65
CA LEU A 256 -0.55 30.86 -15.96
C LEU A 256 -0.27 29.68 -16.89
N SER A 257 0.66 29.83 -17.83
CA SER A 257 1.09 28.76 -18.72
C SER A 257 1.76 27.62 -17.94
N ASP A 258 2.66 27.96 -17.01
CA ASP A 258 3.34 26.99 -16.15
C ASP A 258 2.34 26.27 -15.22
N GLU A 259 1.43 27.01 -14.58
CA GLU A 259 0.37 26.43 -13.74
C GLU A 259 -0.56 25.48 -14.51
N VAL A 260 -0.94 25.84 -15.75
CA VAL A 260 -1.77 24.97 -16.59
C VAL A 260 -0.99 23.71 -16.99
N LYS A 261 0.31 23.83 -17.27
CA LYS A 261 1.16 22.67 -17.59
C LYS A 261 1.21 21.71 -16.41
N ASP A 262 1.53 22.19 -15.21
CA ASP A 262 1.66 21.38 -14.00
C ASP A 262 0.33 20.69 -13.62
N LEU A 263 -0.78 21.43 -13.64
CA LEU A 263 -2.11 20.87 -13.38
C LEU A 263 -2.52 19.83 -14.43
N LYS A 264 -2.17 20.07 -15.69
CA LYS A 264 -2.46 19.13 -16.79
C LYS A 264 -1.67 17.83 -16.63
N GLU A 265 -0.40 17.90 -16.22
CA GLU A 265 0.42 16.72 -15.95
C GLU A 265 -0.15 15.89 -14.80
N LYS A 266 -0.62 16.53 -13.72
CA LYS A 266 -1.31 15.85 -12.60
C LYS A 266 -2.62 15.18 -13.04
N VAL A 267 -3.48 15.89 -13.77
CA VAL A 267 -4.79 15.36 -14.18
C VAL A 267 -4.68 14.24 -15.23
N ASN A 268 -3.75 14.35 -16.18
CA ASN A 268 -3.63 13.40 -17.30
C ASN A 268 -2.70 12.21 -17.02
N GLN A 269 -2.22 12.05 -15.79
CA GLN A 269 -1.41 10.89 -15.44
C GLN A 269 -2.28 9.62 -15.52
N LYS A 270 -2.21 8.95 -16.68
CA LYS A 270 -2.90 7.68 -16.92
C LYS A 270 -2.29 6.63 -16.00
N ASP A 271 -3.14 5.89 -15.31
CA ASP A 271 -2.73 4.58 -14.83
C ASP A 271 -2.40 3.74 -16.07
N ILE A 272 -1.28 3.03 -16.05
CA ILE A 272 -0.86 2.21 -17.19
C ILE A 272 -1.87 1.07 -17.31
N GLU A 273 -2.90 1.24 -18.13
CA GLU A 273 -3.74 0.15 -18.59
C GLU A 273 -2.95 -0.63 -19.65
N PHE A 274 -2.59 -1.86 -19.29
CA PHE A 274 -2.12 -2.82 -20.28
C PHE A 274 -3.33 -3.27 -21.11
N ASP A 275 -3.47 -2.69 -22.30
CA ASP A 275 -4.39 -3.18 -23.31
C ASP A 275 -3.79 -4.44 -23.93
N PHE A 276 -4.20 -5.61 -23.42
CA PHE A 276 -3.85 -6.89 -24.02
C PHE A 276 -4.72 -7.06 -25.27
N GLY A 277 -4.19 -6.65 -26.43
CA GLY A 277 -4.88 -6.80 -27.71
C GLY A 277 -5.34 -8.23 -27.95
N GLU A 278 -6.61 -8.41 -28.36
CA GLU A 278 -7.19 -9.72 -28.67
C GLU A 278 -6.49 -10.35 -29.87
N GLN A 279 -5.58 -11.31 -29.63
CA GLN A 279 -5.14 -12.23 -30.69
C GLN A 279 -6.21 -13.30 -30.92
N ARG A 280 -6.58 -13.52 -32.18
CA ARG A 280 -7.50 -14.61 -32.58
C ARG A 280 -6.79 -15.96 -32.40
N GLY A 281 -6.99 -16.59 -31.24
CA GLY A 281 -6.55 -17.96 -30.94
C GLY A 281 -7.61 -19.03 -31.24
N PRO A 282 -7.22 -20.32 -31.26
CA PRO A 282 -8.14 -21.45 -31.49
C PRO A 282 -9.23 -21.54 -30.41
N GLN A 283 -10.43 -22.01 -30.77
CA GLN A 283 -11.62 -21.98 -29.89
C GLN A 283 -11.47 -22.83 -28.62
N LYS A 284 -10.75 -23.96 -28.67
CA LYS A 284 -10.42 -24.81 -27.52
C LYS A 284 -8.92 -24.70 -27.23
N LEU A 285 -8.57 -24.45 -25.98
CA LEU A 285 -7.16 -24.32 -25.54
C LEU A 285 -6.71 -25.54 -24.74
N ILE A 286 -7.47 -25.90 -23.70
CA ILE A 286 -7.11 -26.99 -22.78
C ILE A 286 -8.36 -27.78 -22.43
N GLU A 287 -8.28 -29.10 -22.46
CA GLU A 287 -9.36 -30.02 -22.10
C GLU A 287 -8.84 -30.98 -21.02
N PHE A 288 -9.47 -30.96 -19.85
CA PHE A 288 -9.26 -31.90 -18.75
C PHE A 288 -10.36 -32.96 -18.83
N THR A 289 -9.99 -34.22 -18.95
CA THR A 289 -10.91 -35.36 -18.95
C THR A 289 -10.47 -36.38 -17.91
N HIS A 290 -11.35 -36.70 -16.96
CA HIS A 290 -11.14 -37.65 -15.88
C HIS A 290 -9.79 -37.48 -15.17
N VAL A 291 -9.42 -36.23 -14.84
CA VAL A 291 -8.11 -35.94 -14.24
C VAL A 291 -8.15 -36.22 -12.75
N ASP A 292 -7.35 -37.20 -12.34
CA ASP A 292 -7.04 -37.50 -10.95
C ASP A 292 -5.63 -37.00 -10.63
N PHE A 293 -5.48 -36.29 -9.50
CA PHE A 293 -4.18 -35.86 -9.01
C PHE A 293 -4.11 -36.01 -7.49
N SER A 294 -3.02 -36.59 -7.00
CA SER A 294 -2.77 -36.75 -5.57
C SER A 294 -1.29 -36.59 -5.24
N TYR A 295 -1.00 -35.97 -4.11
CA TYR A 295 0.27 -36.14 -3.42
C TYR A 295 0.23 -37.45 -2.61
N PRO A 296 1.37 -38.02 -2.20
CA PRO A 296 1.43 -39.34 -1.54
C PRO A 296 0.43 -39.54 -0.40
N ASN A 297 0.09 -38.47 0.34
CA ASN A 297 -0.85 -38.52 1.47
C ASN A 297 -2.08 -37.61 1.31
N GLN A 298 -2.35 -37.05 0.12
CA GLN A 298 -3.45 -36.11 -0.07
C GLN A 298 -4.00 -36.18 -1.50
N LEU A 299 -5.26 -36.58 -1.64
CA LEU A 299 -6.01 -36.47 -2.89
C LEU A 299 -6.34 -35.00 -3.14
N ILE A 300 -5.98 -34.50 -4.32
CA ILE A 300 -6.16 -33.10 -4.70
C ILE A 300 -7.28 -32.97 -5.73
N TRP A 301 -7.21 -33.72 -6.83
CA TRP A 301 -8.25 -33.80 -7.84
C TRP A 301 -8.75 -35.22 -7.97
N LYS A 302 -10.07 -35.37 -8.09
CA LYS A 302 -10.72 -36.65 -8.37
C LYS A 302 -11.74 -36.43 -9.47
N ASP A 303 -11.59 -37.17 -10.56
CA ASP A 303 -12.48 -37.14 -11.72
C ASP A 303 -12.75 -35.71 -12.24
N PHE A 304 -11.69 -34.91 -12.36
CA PHE A 304 -11.81 -33.51 -12.76
C PHE A 304 -11.99 -33.40 -14.28
N ASN A 305 -13.11 -32.81 -14.69
CA ASN A 305 -13.49 -32.62 -16.08
C ASN A 305 -13.75 -31.13 -16.34
N TYR A 306 -12.98 -30.51 -17.23
CA TYR A 306 -13.13 -29.08 -17.53
C TYR A 306 -12.57 -28.69 -18.90
N LEU A 307 -13.24 -27.78 -19.62
CA LEU A 307 -12.81 -27.28 -20.91
C LEU A 307 -12.52 -25.77 -20.84
N ILE A 308 -11.27 -25.39 -21.14
CA ILE A 308 -10.84 -24.00 -21.24
C ILE A 308 -10.89 -23.58 -22.71
N SER A 309 -11.68 -22.55 -23.00
CA SER A 309 -11.84 -21.96 -24.33
C SER A 309 -11.10 -20.63 -24.44
N SER A 310 -10.86 -20.16 -25.67
CA SER A 310 -10.14 -18.90 -25.96
C SER A 310 -10.75 -17.63 -25.35
N LYS A 311 -12.02 -17.65 -24.93
CA LYS A 311 -12.70 -16.52 -24.30
C LYS A 311 -12.98 -16.73 -22.82
N THR A 312 -12.57 -17.87 -22.26
CA THR A 312 -12.82 -18.17 -20.86
C THR A 312 -11.87 -17.35 -19.98
N ARG A 313 -12.43 -16.49 -19.12
CA ARG A 313 -11.69 -15.89 -18.00
C ARG A 313 -11.96 -16.73 -16.76
N LEU A 314 -10.95 -17.44 -16.28
CA LEU A 314 -11.09 -18.40 -15.19
C LEU A 314 -10.31 -17.91 -13.97
N GLY A 315 -11.00 -17.67 -12.87
CA GLY A 315 -10.39 -17.43 -11.56
C GLY A 315 -10.34 -18.73 -10.77
N ILE A 316 -9.15 -19.18 -10.39
CA ILE A 316 -8.99 -20.37 -9.53
C ILE A 316 -8.96 -19.89 -8.08
N MET A 317 -9.97 -20.29 -7.30
CA MET A 317 -10.08 -19.94 -5.89
C MET A 317 -10.16 -21.21 -5.03
N GLY A 318 -9.63 -21.14 -3.80
CA GLY A 318 -9.59 -22.26 -2.87
C GLY A 318 -8.64 -21.97 -1.71
N LYS A 319 -8.71 -22.78 -0.65
CA LYS A 319 -7.84 -22.67 0.53
C LYS A 319 -6.37 -22.92 0.16
N ASN A 320 -5.43 -22.44 0.97
CA ASN A 320 -4.02 -22.77 0.77
C ASN A 320 -3.82 -24.29 0.91
N GLY A 321 -3.03 -24.89 0.00
CA GLY A 321 -2.88 -26.35 -0.09
C GLY A 321 -3.98 -27.10 -0.85
N SER A 322 -4.97 -26.42 -1.43
CA SER A 322 -6.05 -27.07 -2.22
C SER A 322 -5.64 -27.48 -3.64
N GLY A 323 -4.35 -27.43 -3.97
CA GLY A 323 -3.84 -27.77 -5.31
C GLY A 323 -3.99 -26.69 -6.38
N LYS A 324 -4.17 -25.41 -6.02
CA LYS A 324 -4.35 -24.31 -6.99
C LYS A 324 -3.14 -24.08 -7.92
N SER A 325 -1.96 -24.47 -7.45
CA SER A 325 -0.68 -24.25 -8.15
C SER A 325 -0.09 -25.55 -8.72
N THR A 326 -0.73 -26.68 -8.48
CA THR A 326 -0.29 -28.00 -8.95
C THR A 326 -0.89 -28.30 -10.31
#